data_AF-A0A395X5C8-F1
#
_entry.id   AF-A0A395X5C8-F1
#
_cell.length_a   1.000
_cell.length_b   1.000
_cell.length_c   1.000
_cell.angle_alpha   90.00
_cell.angle_beta   90.00
_cell.angle_gamma   90.00
#
_symmetry.space_group_name_H-M   'P 1'
#
loop_
_entity.id
_entity.type
_entity.pdbx_description
1 polymer ?
#
loop_
_entity_poly.entity_id
_entity_poly.type
_entity_poly.pdbx_seq_one_letter_code
_entity_poly.pdbx_strand_id
1 'polypeptide(L)'
;MNLPYIVIFYVGNKLAWLYQYCVGDSMIERLMVLILNFQMAFSRILPSMHKNELLVGITGAVAVKLMVYMKGKNAKKFRQGVEYGSARWGTAKDIAPFIDPVFENNILLTMTERLTMNGRPKNPKFARNKNVIVIGGSGSGKTRFYVKPNLMQMGKYISYVVTDPKGTIIIECGKMLVRHGYKVKVLNTINFSKSMHYNPFHYIHSEKDILKLVNTIMVNTKGEGEKSSEDFWTSATRSQTVKSLRTSNGF
;
A
#
# COMPACT_ATOMS: atom_id res chain seq x y z
N MET A 1 12.37 11.07 30.55
CA MET A 1 13.55 11.49 31.35
C MET A 1 13.45 12.99 31.60
N ASN A 2 13.38 13.43 32.87
CA ASN A 2 13.23 14.85 33.23
C ASN A 2 14.54 15.54 33.65
N LEU A 3 15.64 14.79 33.71
CA LEU A 3 16.97 15.26 34.10
C LEU A 3 17.44 16.56 33.41
N PRO A 4 17.30 16.75 32.07
CA PRO A 4 17.74 17.98 31.42
C PRO A 4 16.96 19.22 31.89
N TYR A 5 15.69 19.08 32.25
CA TYR A 5 14.88 20.20 32.75
C TYR A 5 15.28 20.60 34.17
N ILE A 6 15.73 19.65 34.98
CA ILE A 6 16.27 19.90 36.34
C ILE A 6 17.60 20.67 36.23
N VAL A 7 18.45 20.31 35.26
CA VAL A 7 19.70 21.04 34.98
C VAL A 7 19.42 22.47 34.52
N ILE A 8 18.45 22.66 33.61
CA ILE A 8 18.04 23.99 33.14
C ILE A 8 17.48 24.83 34.28
N PHE A 9 16.63 24.25 35.13
CA PHE A 9 16.13 24.89 36.34
C PHE A 9 17.29 25.33 37.24
N TYR A 10 18.25 24.44 37.50
CA TYR A 10 19.40 24.70 38.36
C TYR A 10 20.28 25.83 37.82
N VAL A 11 20.66 25.77 36.55
CA VAL A 11 21.50 26.80 35.91
C VAL A 11 20.75 28.14 35.87
N GLY A 12 19.47 28.16 35.49
CA GLY A 12 18.66 29.38 35.47
C GLY A 12 18.53 30.03 36.85
N ASN A 13 18.34 29.22 37.90
CA ASN A 13 18.29 29.68 39.29
C ASN A 13 19.64 30.30 39.73
N LYS A 14 20.77 29.67 39.36
CA LYS A 14 22.11 30.16 39.70
C LYS A 14 22.48 31.47 39.02
N LEU A 15 22.10 31.61 37.76
CA LEU A 15 22.35 32.85 37.02
C LEU A 15 21.47 33.98 37.54
N ALA A 16 20.21 33.69 37.88
CA ALA A 16 19.32 34.67 38.50
C ALA A 16 19.83 35.14 39.88
N TRP A 17 20.44 34.25 40.66
CA TRP A 17 21.10 34.59 41.91
C TRP A 17 22.27 35.53 41.68
N LEU A 18 23.23 35.16 40.81
CA LEU A 18 24.42 35.97 40.54
C LEU A 18 24.05 37.35 39.98
N TYR A 19 23.01 37.44 39.13
CA TYR A 19 22.54 38.70 38.55
C TYR A 19 22.13 39.75 39.58
N GLN A 20 21.62 39.32 40.75
CA GLN A 20 21.24 40.25 41.82
C GLN A 20 22.44 40.92 42.49
N TYR A 21 23.61 40.29 42.44
CA TYR A 21 24.84 40.81 43.02
C TYR A 21 25.74 41.54 42.00
N CYS A 22 25.35 41.57 40.72
CA CYS A 22 26.05 42.31 39.69
C CYS A 22 25.71 43.81 39.76
N VAL A 23 26.73 44.65 39.92
CA VAL A 23 26.62 46.11 39.92
C VAL A 23 26.81 46.65 38.50
N GLY A 24 25.97 47.59 38.09
CA GLY A 24 25.99 48.25 36.79
C GLY A 24 24.82 49.22 36.66
N ASP A 25 25.03 50.31 35.92
CA ASP A 25 24.05 51.39 35.74
C ASP A 25 22.97 51.00 34.72
N SER A 26 23.32 50.12 33.78
CA SER A 26 22.40 49.54 32.80
C SER A 26 22.19 48.04 32.99
N MET A 27 21.04 47.52 32.55
CA MET A 27 20.78 46.06 32.53
C MET A 27 21.82 45.28 31.73
N ILE A 28 22.39 45.90 30.68
CA ILE A 28 23.37 45.32 29.79
C ILE A 28 24.73 45.19 30.50
N GLU A 29 25.15 46.21 31.23
CA GLU A 29 26.37 46.15 32.05
C GLU A 29 26.29 45.04 33.11
N ARG A 30 25.15 44.93 33.81
CA ARG A 30 24.95 43.85 34.79
C ARG A 30 25.03 42.46 34.15
N LEU A 31 24.54 42.32 32.91
CA LEU A 31 24.62 41.08 32.16
C LEU A 31 26.05 40.76 31.71
N MET A 32 26.83 41.77 31.30
CA MET A 32 28.25 41.59 30.99
C MET A 32 29.07 41.18 32.22
N VAL A 33 28.82 41.83 33.37
CA VAL A 33 29.47 41.46 34.65
C VAL A 33 29.10 40.03 35.06
N LEU A 34 27.86 39.61 34.84
CA LEU A 34 27.43 38.23 35.10
C LEU A 34 28.19 37.22 34.24
N ILE A 35 28.39 37.50 32.94
CA ILE A 35 29.10 36.60 32.03
C ILE A 35 30.57 36.46 32.44
N LEU A 36 31.22 37.59 32.76
CA LEU A 36 32.61 37.61 33.20
C LEU A 36 32.81 36.84 34.51
N ASN A 37 31.79 36.83 35.37
CA ASN A 37 31.84 36.21 36.69
C ASN A 37 31.01 34.92 36.80
N PHE A 38 30.70 34.29 35.68
CA PHE A 38 29.82 33.12 35.61
C PHE A 38 30.24 31.98 36.55
N GLN A 39 31.55 31.78 36.73
CA GLN A 39 32.09 30.76 37.62
C GLN A 39 31.66 30.95 39.09
N MET A 40 31.46 32.19 39.53
CA MET A 40 31.02 32.49 40.90
C MET A 40 29.59 32.03 41.17
N ALA A 41 28.74 31.88 40.14
CA ALA A 41 27.38 31.34 40.30
C ALA A 41 27.39 29.88 40.80
N PHE A 42 28.48 29.13 40.60
CA PHE A 42 28.61 27.72 40.96
C PHE A 42 29.47 27.49 42.21
N SER A 43 29.97 28.56 42.84
CA SER A 43 30.73 28.48 44.10
C SER A 43 29.94 27.81 45.24
N ARG A 44 28.60 27.96 45.23
CA ARG A 44 27.67 27.28 46.13
C ARG A 44 26.92 26.19 45.38
N ILE A 45 26.88 24.97 45.92
CA ILE A 45 26.22 23.81 45.28
C ILE A 45 24.68 23.88 45.41
N LEU A 46 24.15 24.43 46.50
CA LEU A 46 22.71 24.46 46.73
C LEU A 46 22.01 25.59 45.96
N PRO A 47 20.84 25.34 45.34
CA PRO A 47 20.06 26.38 44.69
C PRO A 47 19.59 27.42 45.71
N SER A 48 19.33 28.62 45.21
CA SER A 48 18.83 29.71 46.06
C SER A 48 17.32 29.62 46.21
N MET A 49 16.84 29.93 47.43
CA MET A 49 15.44 29.79 47.84
C MET A 49 14.64 31.10 47.73
N HIS A 50 15.21 32.13 47.10
CA HIS A 50 14.51 33.39 46.87
C HIS A 50 13.46 33.25 45.77
N LYS A 51 12.29 33.85 45.98
CA LYS A 51 11.09 33.70 45.12
C LYS A 51 11.37 34.03 43.64
N ASN A 52 12.12 35.09 43.38
CA ASN A 52 12.41 35.55 42.01
C ASN A 52 13.32 34.59 41.25
N GLU A 53 14.29 34.00 41.94
CA GLU A 53 15.30 33.11 41.34
C GLU A 53 14.72 31.72 41.07
N LEU A 54 13.85 31.24 41.96
CA LEU A 54 13.07 30.03 41.75
C LEU A 54 12.13 30.20 40.55
N LEU A 55 11.48 31.36 40.42
CA LEU A 55 10.57 31.65 39.32
C LEU A 55 11.29 31.67 37.97
N VAL A 56 12.48 32.28 37.89
CA VAL A 56 13.31 32.27 36.67
C VAL A 56 13.71 30.85 36.28
N GLY A 57 14.17 30.05 37.24
CA GLY A 57 14.51 28.64 37.00
C GLY A 57 13.32 27.82 36.50
N ILE A 58 12.14 27.94 37.14
CA ILE A 58 10.92 27.21 36.77
C ILE A 58 10.46 27.61 35.38
N THR A 59 10.41 28.92 35.11
CA THR A 59 9.95 29.47 33.82
C THR A 59 10.85 28.98 32.69
N GLY A 60 12.18 29.00 32.87
CA GLY A 60 13.13 28.46 31.90
C GLY A 60 12.94 26.97 31.64
N ALA A 61 12.80 26.15 32.68
CA ALA A 61 12.59 24.71 32.55
C ALA A 61 11.26 24.37 31.86
N VAL A 62 10.18 25.08 32.20
CA VAL A 62 8.86 24.90 31.58
C VAL A 62 8.87 25.33 30.12
N ALA A 63 9.48 26.47 29.79
CA ALA A 63 9.58 26.95 28.41
C ALA A 63 10.32 25.96 27.51
N VAL A 64 11.46 25.42 27.96
CA VAL A 64 12.21 24.41 27.19
C VAL A 64 11.43 23.11 27.08
N LYS A 65 10.74 22.68 28.15
CA LYS A 65 9.88 21.48 28.10
C LYS A 65 8.73 21.64 27.11
N LEU A 66 8.10 22.81 27.06
CA LEU A 66 7.04 23.12 26.11
C LEU A 66 7.59 23.12 24.67
N MET A 67 8.75 23.73 24.43
CA MET A 67 9.40 23.76 23.12
C MET A 67 9.73 22.35 22.61
N VAL A 68 10.29 21.49 23.47
CA VAL A 68 10.57 20.09 23.14
C VAL A 68 9.29 19.31 22.86
N TYR A 69 8.23 19.53 23.66
CA TYR A 69 6.94 18.89 23.46
C TYR A 69 6.30 19.28 22.11
N MET A 70 6.32 20.56 21.76
CA MET A 70 5.81 21.07 20.48
C MET A 70 6.62 20.52 19.29
N LYS A 71 7.95 20.48 19.39
CA LYS A 71 8.80 19.86 18.37
C LYS A 71 8.57 18.35 18.25
N GLY A 72 8.34 17.65 19.36
CA GLY A 72 8.07 16.22 19.38
C GLY A 72 6.74 15.85 18.72
N LYS A 73 5.68 16.65 18.91
CA LYS A 73 4.40 16.46 18.21
C LYS A 73 4.49 16.70 16.71
N ASN A 74 5.37 17.62 16.28
CA ASN A 74 5.61 17.93 14.88
C ASN A 74 6.79 17.15 14.27
N ALA A 75 7.31 16.14 14.99
CA ALA A 75 8.39 15.31 14.47
C ALA A 75 7.88 14.49 13.28
N LYS A 76 8.30 14.89 12.07
CA LYS A 76 8.10 14.11 10.86
C LYS A 76 8.77 12.74 11.04
N LYS A 77 8.06 11.67 10.71
CA LYS A 77 8.59 10.31 10.77
C LYS A 77 9.54 10.06 9.60
N PHE A 78 10.80 10.42 9.76
CA PHE A 78 11.85 10.10 8.80
C PHE A 78 12.34 8.67 8.99
N ARG A 79 12.54 7.94 7.88
CA ARG A 79 13.19 6.62 7.86
C ARG A 79 14.52 6.76 7.13
N GLN A 80 15.54 7.26 7.84
CA GLN A 80 16.87 7.46 7.28
C GLN A 80 17.50 6.12 6.89
N GLY A 81 18.12 6.05 5.70
CA GLY A 81 18.76 4.84 5.18
C GLY A 81 17.78 3.80 4.60
N VAL A 82 16.52 4.18 4.41
CA VAL A 82 15.45 3.36 3.83
C VAL A 82 14.79 4.11 2.67
N GLU A 83 15.53 4.96 1.95
CA GLU A 83 14.96 5.79 0.88
C GLU A 83 14.39 4.94 -0.27
N TYR A 84 15.00 3.78 -0.55
CA TYR A 84 14.58 2.85 -1.60
C TYR A 84 13.60 1.76 -1.10
N GLY A 85 13.11 1.88 0.13
CA GLY A 85 12.27 0.89 0.77
C GLY A 85 13.02 -0.08 1.66
N SER A 86 12.29 -0.76 2.53
CA SER A 86 12.79 -1.84 3.38
C SER A 86 11.94 -3.07 3.14
N ALA A 87 12.59 -4.23 3.03
CA ALA A 87 11.93 -5.52 2.97
C ALA A 87 12.51 -6.42 4.05
N ARG A 88 11.64 -7.22 4.66
CA ARG A 88 12.03 -8.32 5.55
C ARG A 88 11.12 -9.51 5.28
N TRP A 89 11.58 -10.69 5.67
CA TRP A 89 10.70 -11.85 5.71
C TRP A 89 9.53 -11.58 6.65
N GLY A 90 8.32 -11.78 6.11
CA GLY A 90 7.08 -11.69 6.87
C GLY A 90 6.90 -12.91 7.75
N THR A 91 6.14 -12.75 8.83
CA THR A 91 5.69 -13.82 9.72
C THR A 91 4.17 -13.98 9.59
N ALA A 92 3.63 -15.08 10.09
CA ALA A 92 2.17 -15.30 10.11
C ALA A 92 1.38 -14.16 10.80
N LYS A 93 1.99 -13.49 11.79
CA LYS A 93 1.39 -12.34 12.47
C LYS A 93 1.25 -11.11 11.56
N ASP A 94 2.16 -10.96 10.59
CA ASP A 94 2.16 -9.82 9.67
C ASP A 94 1.00 -9.91 8.67
N ILE A 95 0.63 -11.13 8.24
CA ILE A 95 -0.45 -11.35 7.27
C ILE A 95 -1.83 -11.49 7.94
N ALA A 96 -1.90 -11.89 9.22
CA ALA A 96 -3.15 -12.17 9.91
C ALA A 96 -4.25 -11.09 9.78
N PRO A 97 -3.95 -9.76 9.83
CA PRO A 97 -4.97 -8.72 9.65
C PRO A 97 -5.59 -8.68 8.24
N PHE A 98 -4.96 -9.31 7.26
CA PHE A 98 -5.37 -9.35 5.86
C PHE A 98 -6.17 -10.62 5.51
N ILE A 99 -6.32 -11.54 6.47
CA ILE A 99 -7.02 -12.82 6.27
C ILE A 99 -8.50 -12.64 6.67
N ASP A 100 -9.39 -13.12 5.81
CA ASP A 100 -10.82 -13.27 6.08
C ASP A 100 -11.04 -14.44 7.03
N PRO A 101 -11.92 -14.33 8.05
CA PRO A 101 -12.22 -15.43 8.96
C PRO A 101 -12.82 -16.66 8.24
N VAL A 102 -13.52 -16.47 7.13
CA VAL A 102 -14.04 -17.57 6.31
C VAL A 102 -12.95 -18.00 5.34
N PHE A 103 -12.50 -19.25 5.44
CA PHE A 103 -11.36 -19.77 4.70
C PHE A 103 -11.50 -19.59 3.18
N GLU A 104 -12.68 -19.90 2.65
CA GLU A 104 -13.02 -19.88 1.22
C GLU A 104 -13.08 -18.46 0.65
N ASN A 105 -13.13 -17.44 1.51
CA ASN A 105 -13.10 -16.03 1.10
C ASN A 105 -11.66 -15.49 0.99
N ASN A 106 -10.65 -16.35 0.99
CA ASN A 106 -9.26 -15.96 0.88
C ASN A 106 -8.57 -16.56 -0.34
N ILE A 107 -7.74 -15.76 -1.02
CA ILE A 107 -6.73 -16.23 -1.97
C ILE A 107 -5.65 -16.99 -1.20
N LEU A 108 -5.35 -18.20 -1.63
CA LEU A 108 -4.28 -19.02 -1.08
C LEU A 108 -2.95 -18.63 -1.70
N LEU A 109 -2.00 -18.19 -0.87
CA LEU A 109 -0.65 -17.82 -1.30
C LEU A 109 0.36 -18.90 -0.89
N THR A 110 0.28 -19.35 0.36
CA THR A 110 1.11 -20.43 0.91
C THR A 110 0.24 -21.33 1.81
N MET A 111 0.87 -22.23 2.56
CA MET A 111 0.19 -23.03 3.59
C MET A 111 -0.42 -22.16 4.71
N THR A 112 0.27 -21.08 5.09
CA THR A 112 -0.07 -20.23 6.24
C THR A 112 -0.55 -18.84 5.85
N GLU A 113 -0.02 -18.27 4.76
CA GLU A 113 -0.36 -16.93 4.29
C GLU A 113 -1.53 -16.98 3.31
N ARG A 114 -2.51 -16.11 3.55
CA ARG A 114 -3.72 -15.96 2.73
C ARG A 114 -4.08 -14.49 2.62
N LEU A 115 -4.86 -14.15 1.61
CA LEU A 115 -5.30 -12.77 1.39
C LEU A 115 -6.80 -12.71 1.17
N THR A 116 -7.50 -11.88 1.94
CA THR A 116 -8.95 -11.70 1.80
C THR A 116 -9.33 -11.26 0.39
N MET A 117 -10.37 -11.88 -0.16
CA MET A 117 -11.00 -11.45 -1.40
C MET A 117 -11.98 -10.29 -1.18
N ASN A 118 -12.23 -9.86 0.06
CA ASN A 118 -13.07 -8.71 0.33
C ASN A 118 -12.40 -7.42 -0.20
N GLY A 119 -13.11 -6.66 -1.05
CA GLY A 119 -12.61 -5.38 -1.58
C GLY A 119 -12.66 -4.23 -0.58
N ARG A 120 -13.46 -4.38 0.49
CA ARG A 120 -13.69 -3.34 1.49
C ARG A 120 -13.60 -3.97 2.89
N PRO A 121 -12.39 -4.28 3.37
CA PRO A 121 -12.22 -4.74 4.74
C PRO A 121 -12.67 -3.65 5.73
N LYS A 122 -13.11 -4.06 6.93
CA LYS A 122 -13.61 -3.14 7.98
C LYS A 122 -12.63 -2.00 8.28
N ASN A 123 -11.34 -2.28 8.22
CA ASN A 123 -10.29 -1.28 8.32
C ASN A 123 -9.64 -1.08 6.94
N PRO A 124 -9.85 0.09 6.29
CA PRO A 124 -9.29 0.39 4.96
C PRO A 124 -7.77 0.26 4.87
N LYS A 125 -7.05 0.40 5.99
CA LYS A 125 -5.58 0.21 6.05
C LYS A 125 -5.15 -1.18 5.56
N PHE A 126 -6.00 -2.18 5.73
CA PHE A 126 -5.73 -3.56 5.34
C PHE A 126 -6.25 -3.91 3.93
N ALA A 127 -6.81 -2.95 3.20
CA ALA A 127 -7.13 -3.16 1.80
C ALA A 127 -5.82 -3.37 1.01
N ARG A 128 -5.79 -4.43 0.19
CA ARG A 128 -4.64 -4.79 -0.65
C ARG A 128 -5.08 -5.13 -2.06
N ASN A 129 -4.15 -4.98 -3.00
CA ASN A 129 -4.32 -5.47 -4.35
C ASN A 129 -4.39 -7.01 -4.31
N LYS A 130 -5.29 -7.58 -5.11
CA LYS A 130 -5.59 -9.01 -5.16
C LYS A 130 -4.99 -9.69 -6.39
N ASN A 131 -4.38 -8.92 -7.28
CA ASN A 131 -3.66 -9.48 -8.41
C ASN A 131 -2.40 -10.18 -7.89
N VAL A 132 -2.27 -11.46 -8.21
CA VAL A 132 -1.13 -12.29 -7.83
C VAL A 132 -0.39 -12.71 -9.09
N ILE A 133 0.92 -12.47 -9.09
CA ILE A 133 1.84 -12.99 -10.10
C ILE A 133 2.56 -14.20 -9.52
N VAL A 134 2.49 -15.34 -10.21
CA VAL A 134 3.17 -16.58 -9.80
C VAL A 134 4.29 -16.87 -10.78
N ILE A 135 5.52 -16.69 -10.32
CA ILE A 135 6.74 -16.90 -11.13
C ILE A 135 7.33 -18.26 -10.77
N GLY A 136 7.66 -19.05 -11.78
CA GLY A 136 8.35 -20.32 -11.61
C GLY A 136 8.67 -20.96 -12.94
N GLY A 137 9.73 -21.78 -12.99
CA GLY A 137 10.15 -22.49 -14.20
C GLY A 137 9.12 -23.49 -14.72
N SER A 138 9.39 -24.10 -15.87
CA SER A 138 8.61 -25.25 -16.33
C SER A 138 8.70 -26.39 -15.32
N GLY A 139 7.62 -27.13 -15.11
CA GLY A 139 7.58 -28.24 -14.14
C GLY A 139 7.52 -27.83 -12.66
N SER A 140 7.63 -26.55 -12.31
CA SER A 140 7.59 -26.08 -10.90
C SER A 140 6.24 -26.25 -10.19
N GLY A 141 5.23 -26.78 -10.88
CA GLY A 141 3.92 -27.09 -10.31
C GLY A 141 2.99 -25.89 -10.12
N LYS A 142 3.17 -24.76 -10.82
CA LYS A 142 2.28 -23.57 -10.74
C LYS A 142 0.80 -23.93 -10.78
N THR A 143 0.40 -24.78 -11.74
CA THR A 143 -0.99 -25.24 -11.87
C THR A 143 -1.43 -26.08 -10.67
N ARG A 144 -0.58 -27.02 -10.23
CA ARG A 144 -0.90 -27.97 -9.15
C ARG A 144 -0.96 -27.31 -7.77
N PHE A 145 -0.03 -26.41 -7.47
CA PHE A 145 0.16 -25.84 -6.13
C PHE A 145 -0.54 -24.50 -5.93
N TYR A 146 -0.81 -23.74 -7.00
CA TYR A 146 -1.48 -22.45 -6.89
C TYR A 146 -2.87 -22.45 -7.53
N VAL A 147 -2.97 -22.78 -8.82
CA VAL A 147 -4.24 -22.67 -9.55
C VAL A 147 -5.29 -23.65 -9.01
N LYS A 148 -4.97 -24.94 -8.93
CA LYS A 148 -5.92 -25.97 -8.48
C LYS A 148 -6.43 -25.72 -7.05
N PRO A 149 -5.60 -25.45 -6.02
CA PRO A 149 -6.11 -25.21 -4.67
C PRO A 149 -7.06 -24.01 -4.60
N ASN A 150 -6.76 -22.91 -5.30
CA ASN A 150 -7.68 -21.76 -5.36
C ASN A 150 -9.00 -22.10 -6.07
N LEU A 151 -9.00 -22.93 -7.13
CA LEU A 151 -10.25 -23.41 -7.75
C LEU A 151 -11.04 -24.33 -6.83
N MET A 152 -10.34 -25.19 -6.09
CA MET A 152 -10.93 -26.19 -5.20
C MET A 152 -11.55 -25.58 -3.93
N GLN A 153 -11.21 -24.34 -3.58
CA GLN A 153 -11.88 -23.62 -2.49
C GLN A 153 -13.36 -23.35 -2.79
N MET A 154 -13.75 -23.21 -4.06
CA MET A 154 -15.16 -23.12 -4.47
C MET A 154 -15.98 -22.10 -3.65
N GLY A 155 -15.39 -20.94 -3.35
CA GLY A 155 -16.05 -19.95 -2.48
C GLY A 155 -17.40 -19.47 -3.05
N LYS A 156 -18.38 -19.33 -2.14
CA LYS A 156 -19.80 -19.11 -2.46
C LYS A 156 -20.09 -17.97 -3.45
N TYR A 157 -19.28 -16.91 -3.44
CA TYR A 157 -19.49 -15.70 -4.25
C TYR A 157 -18.39 -15.49 -5.28
N ILE A 158 -17.75 -16.57 -5.76
CA ILE A 158 -16.62 -16.51 -6.67
C ILE A 158 -17.00 -17.12 -8.01
N SER A 159 -16.72 -16.40 -9.09
CA SER A 159 -16.76 -16.90 -10.47
C SER A 159 -15.36 -17.04 -11.01
N TYR A 160 -15.06 -18.16 -11.68
CA TYR A 160 -13.75 -18.42 -12.25
C TYR A 160 -13.76 -18.28 -13.76
N VAL A 161 -12.74 -17.59 -14.29
CA VAL A 161 -12.37 -17.62 -15.71
C VAL A 161 -10.96 -18.15 -15.78
N VAL A 162 -10.79 -19.30 -16.42
CA VAL A 162 -9.53 -20.04 -16.43
C VAL A 162 -9.10 -20.26 -17.87
N THR A 163 -7.88 -19.83 -18.21
CA THR A 163 -7.22 -20.22 -19.43
C THR A 163 -6.53 -21.58 -19.19
N ASP A 164 -6.92 -22.60 -19.95
CA ASP A 164 -6.40 -23.96 -19.80
C ASP A 164 -5.78 -24.45 -21.12
N PRO A 165 -4.56 -24.00 -21.46
CA PRO A 165 -3.92 -24.35 -22.74
C PRO A 165 -3.73 -25.86 -22.93
N LYS A 166 -3.62 -26.62 -21.83
CA LYS A 166 -3.41 -28.07 -21.86
C LYS A 166 -4.71 -28.87 -21.74
N GLY A 167 -5.84 -28.22 -21.46
CA GLY A 167 -7.12 -28.89 -21.20
C GLY A 167 -7.14 -29.78 -19.95
N THR A 168 -6.14 -29.67 -19.08
CA THR A 168 -6.01 -30.54 -17.90
C THR A 168 -6.92 -30.12 -16.75
N ILE A 169 -7.11 -28.81 -16.57
CA ILE A 169 -7.84 -28.26 -15.42
C ILE A 169 -9.31 -28.67 -15.49
N ILE A 170 -9.92 -28.59 -16.67
CA ILE A 170 -11.33 -28.98 -16.85
C ILE A 170 -11.55 -30.48 -16.59
N ILE A 171 -10.59 -31.33 -16.95
CA ILE A 171 -10.66 -32.79 -16.73
C ILE A 171 -10.55 -33.09 -15.23
N GLU A 172 -9.61 -32.45 -14.55
CA GLU A 172 -9.26 -32.77 -13.16
C GLU A 172 -10.21 -32.10 -12.15
N CYS A 173 -10.63 -30.86 -12.39
CA CYS A 173 -11.43 -30.06 -11.45
C CYS A 173 -12.87 -29.82 -11.93
N GLY A 174 -13.18 -29.99 -13.22
CA GLY A 174 -14.49 -29.61 -13.78
C GLY A 174 -15.67 -30.35 -13.15
N LYS A 175 -15.56 -31.68 -12.98
CA LYS A 175 -16.62 -32.47 -12.33
C LYS A 175 -16.86 -32.06 -10.88
N MET A 176 -15.80 -31.71 -10.15
CA MET A 176 -15.89 -31.22 -8.78
C MET A 176 -16.66 -29.90 -8.71
N LEU A 177 -16.35 -28.95 -9.61
CA LEU A 177 -17.05 -27.66 -9.71
C LEU A 177 -18.55 -27.87 -10.00
N VAL A 178 -18.89 -28.72 -10.98
CA VAL A 178 -20.29 -29.01 -11.32
C VAL A 178 -21.03 -29.61 -10.13
N ARG A 179 -20.42 -30.56 -9.41
CA ARG A 179 -21.04 -31.18 -8.20
C ARG A 179 -21.28 -30.17 -7.08
N HIS A 180 -20.43 -29.15 -6.96
CA HIS A 180 -20.62 -28.07 -5.99
C HIS A 180 -21.68 -27.04 -6.45
N GLY A 181 -22.23 -27.17 -7.67
CA GLY A 181 -23.28 -26.30 -8.19
C GLY A 181 -22.81 -25.22 -9.16
N TYR A 182 -21.54 -25.23 -9.58
CA TYR A 182 -21.06 -24.30 -10.60
C TYR A 182 -21.64 -24.63 -11.98
N LYS A 183 -22.07 -23.60 -12.70
CA LYS A 183 -22.36 -23.67 -14.14
C LYS A 183 -21.05 -23.55 -14.91
N VAL A 184 -20.47 -24.69 -15.27
CA VAL A 184 -19.21 -24.72 -16.03
C VAL A 184 -19.49 -24.51 -17.51
N LYS A 185 -18.84 -23.51 -18.10
CA LYS A 185 -18.87 -23.25 -19.55
C LYS A 185 -17.48 -23.39 -20.14
N VAL A 186 -17.38 -24.00 -21.33
CA VAL A 186 -16.11 -24.28 -21.99
C VAL A 186 -16.11 -23.69 -23.40
N LEU A 187 -15.16 -22.79 -23.66
CA LEU A 187 -14.83 -22.32 -25.00
C LEU A 187 -13.55 -23.03 -25.45
N ASN A 188 -13.70 -24.04 -26.29
CA ASN A 188 -12.59 -24.77 -26.90
C ASN A 188 -12.35 -24.22 -28.31
N THR A 189 -11.15 -23.68 -28.56
CA THR A 189 -10.72 -23.11 -29.84
C THR A 189 -9.97 -24.11 -30.73
N ILE A 190 -9.70 -25.32 -30.24
CA ILE A 190 -9.02 -26.39 -30.98
C ILE A 190 -10.07 -27.38 -31.52
N ASN A 191 -10.92 -27.90 -30.63
CA ASN A 191 -11.98 -28.83 -30.99
C ASN A 191 -13.35 -28.21 -30.76
N PHE A 192 -13.91 -27.65 -31.83
CA PHE A 192 -15.21 -26.98 -31.80
C PHE A 192 -16.38 -27.93 -31.46
N SER A 193 -16.29 -29.22 -31.78
CA SER A 193 -17.33 -30.20 -31.39
C SER A 193 -17.48 -30.37 -29.87
N LYS A 194 -16.44 -29.99 -29.10
CA LYS A 194 -16.42 -30.02 -27.64
C LYS A 194 -16.43 -28.60 -27.04
N SER A 195 -16.93 -27.63 -27.78
CA SER A 195 -17.00 -26.21 -27.41
C SER A 195 -18.45 -25.79 -27.26
N MET A 196 -18.73 -24.83 -26.37
CA MET A 196 -20.07 -24.22 -26.28
C MET A 196 -20.36 -23.22 -27.40
N HIS A 197 -19.37 -22.97 -28.27
CA HIS A 197 -19.37 -21.92 -29.29
C HIS A 197 -19.56 -20.51 -28.69
N TYR A 198 -19.16 -19.50 -29.43
CA TYR A 198 -19.28 -18.11 -28.99
C TYR A 198 -19.63 -17.23 -30.18
N ASN A 199 -20.75 -16.52 -30.08
CA ASN A 199 -21.13 -15.51 -31.04
C ASN A 199 -20.94 -14.12 -30.43
N PRO A 200 -19.88 -13.37 -30.79
CA PRO A 200 -19.66 -12.03 -30.28
C PRO A 200 -20.74 -11.03 -30.70
N PHE A 201 -21.42 -11.26 -31.83
CA PHE A 201 -22.46 -10.36 -32.35
C PHE A 201 -23.70 -10.33 -31.45
N HIS A 202 -23.97 -11.42 -30.73
CA HIS A 202 -25.08 -11.47 -29.76
C HIS A 202 -24.94 -10.45 -28.62
N TYR A 203 -23.72 -9.99 -28.35
CA TYR A 203 -23.41 -9.05 -27.26
C TYR A 203 -23.27 -7.60 -27.74
N ILE A 204 -23.58 -7.31 -29.01
CA ILE A 204 -23.59 -5.95 -29.54
C ILE A 204 -24.97 -5.35 -29.29
N HIS A 205 -25.05 -4.41 -28.35
CA HIS A 205 -26.30 -3.70 -28.02
C HIS A 205 -26.23 -2.21 -28.37
N SER A 206 -25.03 -1.72 -28.71
CA SER A 206 -24.80 -0.32 -29.05
C SER A 206 -23.63 -0.18 -30.02
N GLU A 207 -23.55 0.96 -30.70
CA GLU A 207 -22.40 1.27 -31.57
C GLU A 207 -21.06 1.24 -30.82
N LYS A 208 -21.08 1.54 -29.51
CA LYS A 208 -19.88 1.46 -28.66
C LYS A 208 -19.37 0.03 -28.55
N ASP A 209 -20.25 -0.96 -28.56
CA ASP A 209 -19.87 -2.38 -28.46
C ASP A 209 -19.27 -2.88 -29.78
N ILE A 210 -19.71 -2.35 -30.92
CA ILE A 210 -19.05 -2.57 -32.21
C ILE A 210 -17.59 -2.11 -32.14
N LEU A 211 -17.35 -0.89 -31.63
CA LEU A 211 -15.99 -0.36 -31.49
C LEU A 211 -15.14 -1.21 -30.54
N LYS A 212 -15.70 -1.70 -29.42
CA LYS A 212 -14.99 -2.60 -28.49
C LYS A 212 -14.63 -3.92 -29.15
N LEU A 213 -15.56 -4.56 -29.86
CA LEU A 213 -15.32 -5.82 -30.54
C LEU A 213 -14.21 -5.67 -31.59
N VAL A 214 -14.33 -4.67 -32.45
CA VAL A 214 -13.34 -4.41 -33.51
C VAL A 214 -11.97 -4.11 -32.91
N ASN A 215 -11.89 -3.28 -31.87
CA ASN A 215 -10.61 -3.02 -31.20
C ASN A 215 -10.02 -4.28 -30.58
N THR A 216 -10.85 -5.11 -29.95
CA THR A 216 -10.39 -6.35 -29.31
C THR A 216 -9.79 -7.29 -30.35
N ILE A 217 -10.42 -7.44 -31.52
CA ILE A 217 -9.88 -8.26 -32.61
C ILE A 217 -8.55 -7.66 -33.09
N MET A 218 -8.52 -6.37 -33.44
CA MET A 218 -7.34 -5.71 -34.00
C MET A 218 -6.14 -5.75 -33.05
N VAL A 219 -6.33 -5.50 -31.74
CA VAL A 219 -5.24 -5.53 -30.76
C VAL A 219 -4.66 -6.93 -30.59
N ASN A 220 -5.49 -7.97 -30.68
CA ASN A 220 -5.04 -9.36 -30.54
C ASN A 220 -4.47 -9.94 -31.85
N THR A 221 -4.59 -9.26 -32.98
CA THR A 221 -3.99 -9.65 -34.27
C THR A 221 -2.70 -8.89 -34.60
N LYS A 222 -2.38 -7.80 -33.89
CA LYS A 222 -1.08 -7.12 -34.01
C LYS A 222 0.01 -8.02 -33.42
N GLY A 223 0.97 -8.45 -34.25
CA GLY A 223 2.10 -9.26 -33.79
C GLY A 223 2.94 -8.52 -32.75
N GLU A 224 3.56 -9.24 -31.82
CA GLU A 224 4.51 -8.65 -30.87
C GLU A 224 5.73 -8.11 -31.64
N GLY A 225 5.78 -6.80 -31.89
CA GLY A 225 6.99 -6.11 -32.40
C GLY A 225 6.82 -5.26 -33.64
N GLU A 226 5.66 -5.24 -34.31
CA GLU A 226 5.47 -4.41 -35.52
C GLU A 226 5.20 -2.94 -35.16
N LYS A 227 6.28 -2.16 -35.16
CA LYS A 227 6.22 -0.71 -34.97
C LYS A 227 6.00 -0.01 -36.32
N SER A 228 4.93 0.79 -36.36
CA SER A 228 4.82 2.09 -37.04
C SER A 228 4.33 2.20 -38.49
N SER A 229 4.24 1.13 -39.30
CA SER A 229 3.61 1.22 -40.65
C SER A 229 2.13 0.78 -40.68
N GLU A 230 1.65 0.14 -39.62
CA GLU A 230 0.31 -0.47 -39.56
C GLU A 230 -0.84 0.48 -39.18
N ASP A 231 -0.57 1.71 -38.75
CA ASP A 231 -1.63 2.57 -38.18
C ASP A 231 -2.69 2.99 -39.21
N PHE A 232 -2.30 3.17 -40.48
CA PHE A 232 -3.26 3.43 -41.56
C PHE A 232 -4.15 2.21 -41.82
N TRP A 233 -3.55 1.03 -42.05
CA TRP A 233 -4.30 -0.20 -42.33
C TRP A 233 -5.14 -0.64 -41.14
N THR A 234 -4.65 -0.47 -39.91
CA THR A 234 -5.41 -0.73 -38.69
C THR A 234 -6.64 0.18 -38.62
N SER A 235 -6.47 1.46 -38.92
CA SER A 235 -7.55 2.45 -38.88
C SER A 235 -8.57 2.24 -40.00
N ALA A 236 -8.11 1.94 -41.21
CA ALA A 236 -8.96 1.64 -42.37
C ALA A 236 -9.78 0.36 -42.14
N THR A 237 -9.14 -0.73 -41.69
CA THR A 237 -9.81 -1.99 -41.36
C THR A 237 -10.82 -1.81 -40.23
N ARG A 238 -10.47 -1.04 -39.19
CA ARG A 238 -11.40 -0.71 -38.11
C ARG A 238 -12.63 0.04 -38.64
N SER A 239 -12.42 1.07 -39.48
CA SER A 239 -13.50 1.86 -40.06
C SER A 239 -14.43 1.03 -40.93
N GLN A 240 -13.88 0.20 -41.82
CA GLN A 240 -14.65 -0.69 -42.69
C GLN A 240 -15.44 -1.74 -41.90
N THR A 241 -14.83 -2.35 -40.88
CA THR A 241 -15.50 -3.35 -40.04
C THR A 241 -16.65 -2.74 -39.25
N VAL A 242 -16.45 -1.54 -38.68
CA VAL A 242 -17.52 -0.80 -37.99
C VAL A 242 -18.65 -0.47 -38.94
N LYS A 243 -18.34 0.03 -40.14
CA LYS A 243 -19.35 0.36 -41.16
C LYS A 243 -20.17 -0.85 -41.56
N SER A 244 -19.50 -1.97 -41.86
CA SER A 244 -20.15 -3.24 -42.23
C SER A 244 -21.12 -3.72 -41.14
N LEU A 245 -20.68 -3.70 -39.87
CA LEU A 245 -21.46 -4.16 -38.72
C LEU A 245 -22.64 -3.24 -38.35
N ARG A 246 -22.58 -1.95 -38.71
CA ARG A 246 -23.72 -1.04 -38.60
C ARG A 246 -24.77 -1.35 -39.66
N THR A 247 -24.34 -1.46 -40.93
CA THR A 247 -25.24 -1.69 -42.06
C THR A 247 -25.96 -3.04 -42.01
N SER A 248 -25.35 -4.08 -41.43
CA SER A 248 -25.96 -5.42 -41.33
C SER A 248 -26.99 -5.56 -40.20
N ASN A 249 -26.90 -4.74 -39.15
CA ASN A 249 -27.68 -4.90 -37.92
C ASN A 249 -28.75 -3.82 -37.71
N GLY A 250 -28.93 -2.91 -38.68
CA GLY A 250 -30.01 -1.91 -38.65
C GLY A 250 -29.91 -0.89 -37.53
N PHE A 251 -28.68 -0.60 -37.06
CA PHE A 251 -28.41 0.51 -36.15
C PHE A 251 -28.27 1.83 -36.91
#